data_AF-A0A518ID29-F1
#
_entry.id   AF-A0A518ID29-F1
#
_cell.length_a   1.000
_cell.length_b   1.000
_cell.length_c   1.000
_cell.angle_alpha   90.00
_cell.angle_beta   90.00
_cell.angle_gamma   90.00
#
_symmetry.space_group_name_H-M   'P 1'
#
loop_
_entity.id
_entity.type
_entity.pdbx_description
1 polymer ?
#
loop_
_entity_poly.entity_id
_entity_poly.type
_entity_poly.pdbx_seq_one_letter_code
_entity_poly.pdbx_strand_id
1 'polypeptide(L)'
;MIEWPNDYRRLQVTGLLHRLTNSDDPIDIWDAEFLPEGKIDSFERLGDQKVEISPFAITGGGHYWAYLADSLPESDIVLCYRDSYEAEYYSRSIQDFIFKRTVEFAGNEELGDSSGWTQDTAKEAVSLVCSGFADILSREMLVELRSIANTVSAHSINGWTTLISESKAKEIIERLAPMKREDAIFEWRG
;
A
#
# COMPACT_ATOMS: atom_id res chain seq x y z
N MET A 1 9.78 14.71 19.53
CA MET A 1 9.62 14.73 18.06
C MET A 1 9.68 13.28 17.63
N ILE A 2 8.64 12.78 16.96
CA ILE A 2 8.62 11.40 16.47
C ILE A 2 9.65 11.29 15.35
N GLU A 3 10.55 10.30 15.42
CA GLU A 3 11.47 10.02 14.32
C GLU A 3 10.82 9.05 13.33
N TRP A 4 10.26 9.62 12.25
CA TRP A 4 9.63 8.86 11.17
C TRP A 4 10.64 8.00 10.39
N PRO A 5 10.19 6.91 9.74
CA PRO A 5 11.04 6.13 8.84
C PRO A 5 11.63 7.03 7.75
N ASN A 6 12.91 6.85 7.43
CA ASN A 6 13.62 7.71 6.46
C ASN A 6 12.95 7.70 5.09
N ASP A 7 12.46 6.55 4.64
CA ASP A 7 11.79 6.43 3.35
C ASP A 7 10.43 7.13 3.36
N TYR A 8 9.70 7.10 4.47
CA TYR A 8 8.45 7.86 4.60
C TYR A 8 8.70 9.38 4.53
N ARG A 9 9.74 9.87 5.22
CA ARG A 9 10.14 11.29 5.14
C ARG A 9 10.55 11.66 3.72
N ARG A 10 11.30 10.80 3.04
CA ARG A 10 11.68 11.01 1.62
C ARG A 10 10.46 11.09 0.72
N LEU A 11 9.48 10.22 0.92
CA LEU A 11 8.22 10.19 0.17
C LEU A 11 7.36 11.44 0.36
N GLN A 12 7.31 11.95 1.58
CA GLN A 12 6.69 13.24 1.92
C GLN A 12 7.45 14.41 1.25
N VAL A 13 8.77 14.51 1.44
CA VAL A 13 9.61 15.62 0.91
C VAL A 13 9.60 15.69 -0.61
N THR A 14 9.61 14.54 -1.28
CA THR A 14 9.52 14.47 -2.74
C THR A 14 8.10 14.72 -3.26
N GLY A 15 7.09 14.80 -2.39
CA GLY A 15 5.68 14.91 -2.76
C GLY A 15 5.20 13.73 -3.60
N LEU A 16 5.88 12.57 -3.53
CA LEU A 16 5.54 11.39 -4.34
C LEU A 16 4.19 10.80 -3.92
N LEU A 17 3.92 10.74 -2.62
CA LEU A 17 2.61 10.28 -2.11
C LEU A 17 1.49 11.21 -2.55
N HIS A 18 1.71 12.53 -2.45
CA HIS A 18 0.72 13.53 -2.86
C HIS A 18 0.46 13.50 -4.37
N ARG A 19 1.50 13.33 -5.19
CA ARG A 19 1.39 13.26 -6.66
C ARG A 19 0.61 12.05 -7.17
N LEU A 20 0.48 11.00 -6.37
CA LEU A 20 -0.18 9.76 -6.79
C LEU A 20 -1.61 9.65 -6.27
N THR A 21 -2.02 10.51 -5.32
CA THR A 21 -3.37 10.49 -4.74
C THR A 21 -4.14 11.80 -4.86
N ASN A 22 -3.49 12.91 -5.20
CA ASN A 22 -4.12 14.25 -5.34
C ASN A 22 -3.78 14.93 -6.67
N SER A 23 -3.35 14.18 -7.69
CA SER A 23 -3.25 14.66 -9.08
C SER A 23 -4.64 14.77 -9.71
N ASP A 24 -4.76 15.49 -10.83
CA ASP A 24 -5.96 15.49 -11.68
C ASP A 24 -6.29 14.08 -12.24
N ASP A 25 -5.38 13.12 -12.05
CA ASP A 25 -5.50 11.70 -12.41
C ASP A 25 -4.78 10.83 -11.34
N PRO A 26 -5.44 10.54 -10.20
CA PRO A 26 -4.83 9.80 -9.10
C PRO A 26 -4.68 8.32 -9.45
N ILE A 27 -3.54 7.73 -9.09
CA ILE A 27 -3.31 6.28 -9.22
C ILE A 27 -3.95 5.59 -8.01
N ASP A 28 -5.23 5.27 -8.13
CA ASP A 28 -5.97 4.60 -7.05
C ASP A 28 -5.77 3.07 -7.09
N ILE A 29 -4.52 2.62 -6.96
CA ILE A 29 -4.19 1.19 -6.86
C ILE A 29 -3.97 0.73 -5.42
N TRP A 30 -4.12 1.65 -4.46
CA TRP A 30 -3.78 1.39 -3.06
C TRP A 30 -4.97 1.49 -2.12
N ASP A 31 -6.12 2.04 -2.53
CA ASP A 31 -7.22 2.40 -1.64
C ASP A 31 -6.70 3.17 -0.41
N ALA A 32 -5.96 4.25 -0.68
CA ALA A 32 -5.22 4.99 0.34
C ALA A 32 -5.16 6.48 0.00
N GLU A 33 -5.88 7.30 0.75
CA GLU A 33 -5.74 8.75 0.79
C GLU A 33 -4.62 9.13 1.78
N PHE A 34 -3.42 9.45 1.26
CA PHE A 34 -2.29 9.81 2.12
C PHE A 34 -2.51 11.14 2.86
N LEU A 35 -2.20 11.12 4.16
CA LEU A 35 -2.32 12.29 5.02
C LEU A 35 -1.16 13.28 4.77
N PRO A 36 -1.45 14.59 4.71
CA PRO A 36 -0.42 15.61 4.62
C PRO A 36 0.36 15.72 5.94
N GLU A 37 1.64 16.09 5.85
CA GLU A 37 2.61 16.16 6.95
C GLU A 37 2.05 16.71 8.27
N GLY A 38 1.39 17.89 8.22
CA GLY A 38 0.86 18.54 9.41
C GLY A 38 -0.35 17.87 10.08
N LYS A 39 -1.04 16.94 9.39
CA LYS A 39 -2.20 16.22 9.94
C LYS A 39 -1.83 14.96 10.70
N ILE A 40 -0.64 14.43 10.47
CA ILE A 40 -0.15 13.20 11.10
C ILE A 40 0.22 13.49 12.56
N ASP A 41 1.00 14.55 12.77
CA ASP A 41 1.40 14.99 14.12
C ASP A 41 0.23 15.54 14.95
N SER A 42 -0.87 15.92 14.30
CA SER A 42 -2.10 16.41 14.94
C SER A 42 -3.18 15.33 15.07
N PHE A 43 -2.88 14.06 14.78
CA PHE A 43 -3.89 13.01 14.88
C PHE A 43 -4.32 12.85 16.33
N GLU A 44 -5.57 13.17 16.62
CA GLU A 44 -6.14 13.03 17.96
C GLU A 44 -6.15 11.55 18.35
N ARG A 45 -5.37 11.21 19.39
CA ARG A 45 -5.48 9.90 20.03
C ARG A 45 -6.91 9.72 20.52
N LEU A 46 -7.55 8.64 20.06
CA LEU A 46 -8.84 8.28 20.63
C LEU A 46 -8.59 7.74 22.04
N GLY A 47 -9.45 8.13 22.99
CA GLY A 47 -9.26 7.83 24.41
C GLY A 47 -9.31 6.34 24.78
N ASP A 48 -9.70 5.49 23.83
CA ASP A 48 -9.83 4.04 23.91
C ASP A 48 -8.68 3.30 23.20
N GLN A 49 -7.64 3.97 22.71
CA GLN A 49 -6.52 3.30 22.06
C GLN A 49 -5.70 2.43 23.02
N LYS A 50 -5.57 1.14 22.72
CA LYS A 50 -4.70 0.19 23.44
C LYS A 50 -3.27 0.20 22.94
N VAL A 51 -3.08 0.56 21.67
CA VAL A 51 -1.79 0.60 20.99
C VAL A 51 -1.61 1.98 20.38
N GLU A 52 -0.40 2.53 20.51
CA GLU A 52 -0.08 3.81 19.91
C GLU A 52 0.18 3.63 18.42
N ILE A 53 -0.63 4.31 17.61
CA ILE A 53 -0.51 4.29 16.15
C ILE A 53 -0.20 5.66 15.59
N SER A 54 0.34 5.65 14.38
CA SER A 54 0.77 6.83 13.64
C SER A 54 0.22 6.72 12.21
N PRO A 55 -1.02 7.20 11.96
CA PRO A 55 -1.68 7.02 10.68
C PRO A 55 -1.01 7.87 9.60
N PHE A 56 -0.85 7.28 8.41
CA PHE A 56 -0.26 7.95 7.25
C PHE A 56 -1.19 7.96 6.03
N ALA A 57 -2.23 7.15 6.01
CA ALA A 57 -3.28 7.19 4.99
C ALA A 57 -4.63 6.69 5.53
N ILE A 58 -5.71 7.03 4.83
CA ILE A 58 -7.08 6.61 5.13
C ILE A 58 -7.64 5.86 3.91
N THR A 59 -8.30 4.72 4.11
CA THR A 59 -8.97 4.00 3.01
C THR A 59 -10.29 4.64 2.62
N GLY A 60 -10.88 4.30 1.47
CA GLY A 60 -12.22 4.75 1.08
C GLY A 60 -13.31 4.33 2.08
N GLY A 61 -13.10 3.25 2.84
CA GLY A 61 -13.92 2.82 3.97
C GLY A 61 -13.67 3.57 5.28
N GLY A 62 -12.72 4.52 5.30
CA GLY A 62 -12.36 5.29 6.48
C GLY A 62 -11.46 4.54 7.47
N HIS A 63 -10.88 3.41 7.10
CA HIS A 63 -9.88 2.71 7.92
C HIS A 63 -8.54 3.43 7.86
N TYR A 64 -7.66 3.17 8.82
CA TYR A 64 -6.37 3.84 8.89
C TYR A 64 -5.25 2.90 8.49
N TRP A 65 -4.45 3.30 7.50
CA TRP A 65 -3.11 2.77 7.33
C TRP A 65 -2.19 3.50 8.30
N ALA A 66 -1.52 2.76 9.17
CA ALA A 66 -0.72 3.35 10.24
C ALA A 66 0.58 2.61 10.53
N TYR A 67 1.54 3.32 11.09
CA TYR A 67 2.69 2.74 11.77
C TYR A 67 2.33 2.43 13.23
N LEU A 68 2.90 1.36 13.79
CA LEU A 68 2.97 1.12 15.22
C LEU A 68 4.04 2.04 15.84
N ALA A 69 3.61 3.04 16.60
CA ALA A 69 4.49 4.12 17.05
C ALA A 69 5.59 3.66 18.01
N ASP A 70 5.35 2.59 18.77
CA ASP A 70 6.31 1.98 19.70
C ASP A 70 7.51 1.31 19.00
N SER A 71 7.39 1.08 17.69
CA SER A 71 8.37 0.38 16.86
C SER A 71 9.13 1.32 15.92
N LEU A 72 8.87 2.64 15.99
CA LEU A 72 9.57 3.61 15.15
C LEU A 72 11.08 3.71 15.49
N PRO A 73 11.97 3.91 14.49
CA PRO A 73 11.67 4.20 13.08
C PRO A 73 11.48 2.96 12.18
N GLU A 74 11.70 1.75 12.68
CA GLU A 74 11.50 0.49 11.94
C GLU A 74 10.17 -0.14 12.34
N SER A 75 9.08 0.49 11.91
CA SER A 75 7.74 0.10 12.30
C SER A 75 7.06 -0.72 11.22
N ASP A 76 6.40 -1.80 11.67
CA ASP A 76 5.36 -2.46 10.89
C ASP A 76 4.26 -1.46 10.52
N ILE A 77 3.69 -1.68 9.34
CA ILE A 77 2.49 -1.00 8.85
C ILE A 77 1.30 -1.92 9.10
N VAL A 78 0.26 -1.34 9.68
CA VAL A 78 -0.97 -2.00 10.06
C VAL A 78 -2.18 -1.34 9.39
N LEU A 79 -3.24 -2.11 9.17
CA LEU A 79 -4.56 -1.62 8.83
C LEU A 79 -5.43 -1.59 10.08
N CYS A 80 -5.79 -0.41 10.56
CA CYS A 80 -6.67 -0.24 11.72
C CYS A 80 -8.11 -0.01 11.26
N TYR A 81 -8.99 -0.98 11.53
CA TYR A 81 -10.39 -0.88 11.12
C TYR A 81 -11.13 0.12 12.01
N ARG A 82 -11.62 1.21 11.41
CA ARG A 82 -12.29 2.31 12.12
C ARG A 82 -13.49 1.87 12.95
N ASP A 83 -14.29 0.95 12.42
CA ASP A 83 -15.55 0.49 13.00
C ASP A 83 -15.40 -0.83 13.79
N SER A 84 -14.16 -1.26 14.03
CA SER A 84 -13.83 -2.42 14.85
C SER A 84 -12.78 -2.05 15.91
N TYR A 85 -12.59 -2.94 16.87
CA TYR A 85 -11.49 -2.87 17.83
C TYR A 85 -10.21 -3.50 17.28
N GLU A 86 -10.26 -4.05 16.06
CA GLU A 86 -9.24 -4.88 15.45
C GLU A 86 -8.38 -4.12 14.44
N ALA A 87 -7.12 -4.53 14.36
CA ALA A 87 -6.16 -4.11 13.36
C ALA A 87 -5.38 -5.32 12.84
N GLU A 88 -4.88 -5.22 11.62
CA GLU A 88 -4.17 -6.29 10.93
C GLU A 88 -2.74 -5.86 10.59
N TYR A 89 -1.76 -6.73 10.83
CA TYR A 89 -0.39 -6.52 10.34
C TYR A 89 -0.31 -6.72 8.84
N TYR A 90 0.20 -5.72 8.11
CA TYR A 90 0.16 -5.74 6.66
C TYR A 90 1.55 -5.82 6.01
N SER A 91 2.52 -5.02 6.47
CA SER A 91 3.89 -5.02 5.92
C SER A 91 4.90 -4.51 6.95
N ARG A 92 6.21 -4.72 6.72
CA ARG A 92 7.27 -4.35 7.67
C ARG A 92 7.87 -2.97 7.43
N SER A 93 7.55 -2.36 6.30
CA SER A 93 8.11 -1.09 5.87
C SER A 93 7.22 -0.45 4.82
N ILE A 94 7.38 0.85 4.61
CA ILE A 94 6.66 1.55 3.54
C ILE A 94 7.05 1.05 2.15
N GLN A 95 8.29 0.59 1.98
CA GLN A 95 8.75 -0.03 0.74
C GLN A 95 7.98 -1.34 0.46
N ASP A 96 7.87 -2.21 1.47
CA ASP A 96 7.11 -3.46 1.39
C ASP A 96 5.63 -3.14 1.14
N PHE A 97 5.05 -2.13 1.80
CA PHE A 97 3.67 -1.68 1.58
C PHE A 97 3.40 -1.29 0.12
N ILE A 98 4.23 -0.39 -0.44
CA ILE A 98 4.07 0.10 -1.82
C ILE A 98 4.16 -1.07 -2.79
N PHE A 99 5.19 -1.91 -2.64
CA PHE A 99 5.39 -3.05 -3.51
C PHE A 99 4.24 -4.05 -3.41
N LYS A 100 3.86 -4.45 -2.19
CA LYS A 100 2.82 -5.44 -1.94
C LYS A 100 1.47 -4.98 -2.49
N ARG A 101 1.04 -3.75 -2.20
CA ARG A 101 -0.23 -3.23 -2.73
C ARG A 101 -0.24 -3.16 -4.26
N THR A 102 0.86 -2.77 -4.89
CA THR A 102 0.96 -2.75 -6.37
C THR A 102 0.89 -4.15 -6.98
N VAL A 103 1.49 -5.16 -6.33
CA VAL A 103 1.40 -6.56 -6.77
C VAL A 103 0.00 -7.13 -6.54
N GLU A 104 -0.64 -6.82 -5.41
CA GLU A 104 -2.03 -7.19 -5.12
C GLU A 104 -2.99 -6.59 -6.14
N PHE A 105 -2.86 -5.30 -6.46
CA PHE A 105 -3.63 -4.65 -7.52
C PHE A 105 -3.50 -5.41 -8.83
N ALA A 106 -2.28 -5.73 -9.26
CA ALA A 106 -2.06 -6.47 -10.50
C ALA A 106 -2.64 -7.89 -10.49
N GLY A 107 -2.77 -8.51 -9.32
CA GLY A 107 -3.27 -9.87 -9.14
C GLY A 107 -4.77 -9.99 -8.89
N ASN A 108 -5.38 -8.95 -8.33
CA ASN A 108 -6.72 -9.03 -7.72
C ASN A 108 -7.71 -8.02 -8.33
N GLU A 109 -7.23 -6.93 -8.94
CA GLU A 109 -8.12 -5.93 -9.52
C GLU A 109 -8.72 -6.45 -10.83
N GLU A 110 -10.05 -6.49 -10.90
CA GLU A 110 -10.75 -6.84 -12.12
C GLU A 110 -10.47 -5.78 -13.19
N LEU A 111 -10.13 -6.23 -14.40
CA LEU A 111 -9.97 -5.40 -15.57
C LEU A 111 -11.25 -5.46 -16.40
N GLY A 112 -11.84 -4.30 -16.68
CA GLY A 112 -13.05 -4.18 -17.47
C GLY A 112 -13.84 -2.91 -17.19
N ASP A 113 -14.97 -2.78 -17.89
CA ASP A 113 -15.80 -1.57 -17.82
C ASP A 113 -16.40 -1.33 -16.41
N SER A 114 -16.57 -2.38 -15.61
CA SER A 114 -17.11 -2.30 -14.24
C SER A 114 -16.14 -1.69 -13.24
N SER A 115 -14.83 -1.92 -13.41
CA SER A 115 -13.79 -1.43 -12.51
C SER A 115 -13.20 -0.09 -12.96
N GLY A 116 -13.37 0.27 -14.24
CA GLY A 116 -12.70 1.43 -14.84
C GLY A 116 -11.24 1.18 -15.20
N TRP A 117 -10.71 -0.03 -14.93
CA TRP A 117 -9.35 -0.42 -15.27
C TRP A 117 -9.31 -1.22 -16.56
N THR A 118 -8.61 -0.70 -17.55
CA THR A 118 -8.22 -1.48 -18.74
C THR A 118 -6.87 -2.13 -18.48
N GLN A 119 -6.51 -3.15 -19.26
CA GLN A 119 -5.17 -3.73 -19.19
C GLN A 119 -4.08 -2.67 -19.38
N ASP A 120 -4.28 -1.71 -20.29
CA ASP A 120 -3.29 -0.68 -20.58
C ASP A 120 -3.17 0.35 -19.44
N THR A 121 -4.30 0.81 -18.89
CA THR A 121 -4.27 1.76 -17.75
C THR A 121 -3.71 1.10 -16.48
N ALA A 122 -4.00 -0.19 -16.24
CA ALA A 122 -3.41 -0.93 -15.13
C ALA A 122 -1.88 -1.09 -15.29
N LYS A 123 -1.38 -1.36 -16.50
CA LYS A 123 0.07 -1.40 -16.78
C LYS A 123 0.73 -0.05 -16.60
N GLU A 124 0.06 1.02 -17.02
CA GLU A 124 0.54 2.38 -16.86
C GLU A 124 0.66 2.73 -15.37
N ALA A 125 -0.34 2.39 -14.56
CA ALA A 125 -0.30 2.56 -13.10
C ALA A 125 0.91 1.84 -12.46
N VAL A 126 1.15 0.56 -12.81
CA VAL A 126 2.32 -0.18 -12.32
C VAL A 126 3.64 0.46 -12.79
N SER A 127 3.67 0.98 -14.02
CA SER A 127 4.85 1.67 -14.57
C SER A 127 5.14 3.00 -13.88
N LEU A 128 4.10 3.73 -13.51
CA LEU A 128 4.21 4.96 -12.74
C LEU A 128 4.74 4.69 -11.33
N VAL A 129 4.35 3.58 -10.69
CA VAL A 129 4.99 3.14 -9.44
C VAL A 129 6.47 2.82 -9.66
N CYS A 130 6.82 2.09 -10.73
CA CYS A 130 8.22 1.77 -11.02
C CYS A 130 9.11 3.02 -11.16
N SER A 131 8.58 4.07 -11.80
CA SER A 131 9.34 5.31 -12.01
C SER A 131 9.30 6.23 -10.80
N GLY A 132 8.14 6.34 -10.13
CA GLY A 132 7.96 7.17 -8.94
C GLY A 132 8.76 6.68 -7.73
N PHE A 133 8.92 5.37 -7.55
CA PHE A 133 9.58 4.78 -6.38
C PHE A 133 10.91 4.10 -6.70
N ALA A 134 11.54 4.43 -7.83
CA ALA A 134 12.81 3.83 -8.25
C ALA A 134 13.95 3.99 -7.22
N ASP A 135 13.92 5.07 -6.43
CA ASP A 135 14.94 5.37 -5.42
C ASP A 135 14.67 4.71 -4.05
N ILE A 136 13.50 4.07 -3.89
CA ILE A 136 13.04 3.48 -2.64
C ILE A 136 12.89 1.96 -2.77
N LEU A 137 12.33 1.50 -3.88
CA LEU A 137 12.17 0.07 -4.14
C LEU A 137 13.51 -0.58 -4.46
N SER A 138 13.70 -1.80 -3.97
CA SER A 138 14.86 -2.60 -4.32
C SER A 138 14.92 -2.89 -5.82
N ARG A 139 16.11 -3.14 -6.34
CA ARG A 139 16.29 -3.52 -7.75
C ARG A 139 15.45 -4.74 -8.12
N GLU A 140 15.33 -5.72 -7.22
CA GLU A 140 14.56 -6.94 -7.45
C GLU A 140 13.06 -6.65 -7.54
N MET A 141 12.53 -5.82 -6.63
CA MET A 141 11.15 -5.36 -6.69
C MET A 141 10.85 -4.61 -8.00
N LEU A 142 11.73 -3.69 -8.40
CA LEU A 142 11.60 -2.95 -9.66
C LEU A 142 11.62 -3.86 -10.89
N VAL A 143 12.43 -4.92 -10.88
CA VAL A 143 12.45 -5.90 -11.96
C VAL A 143 11.11 -6.64 -12.06
N GLU A 144 10.54 -7.07 -10.94
CA GLU A 144 9.23 -7.74 -10.94
C GLU A 144 8.11 -6.81 -11.39
N LEU A 145 8.03 -5.58 -10.86
CA LEU A 145 6.99 -4.63 -11.25
C LEU A 145 7.09 -4.30 -12.75
N ARG A 146 8.30 -4.16 -13.30
CA ARG A 146 8.50 -3.99 -14.75
C ARG A 146 8.07 -5.23 -15.53
N SER A 147 8.30 -6.43 -15.01
CA SER A 147 7.81 -7.66 -15.64
C SER A 147 6.28 -7.67 -15.69
N ILE A 148 5.62 -7.29 -14.60
CA ILE A 148 4.15 -7.18 -14.52
C ILE A 148 3.64 -6.14 -15.53
N ALA A 149 4.21 -4.93 -15.55
CA ALA A 149 3.83 -3.88 -16.49
C ALA A 149 4.01 -4.28 -17.98
N ASN A 150 4.96 -5.17 -18.28
CA ASN A 150 5.20 -5.67 -19.64
C ASN A 150 4.41 -6.94 -19.99
N THR A 151 3.44 -7.35 -19.16
CA THR A 151 2.68 -8.57 -19.39
C THR A 151 1.88 -8.48 -20.69
N VAL A 152 2.11 -9.41 -21.63
CA VAL A 152 1.53 -9.35 -22.97
C VAL A 152 0.02 -9.64 -22.97
N SER A 153 -0.43 -10.54 -22.10
CA SER A 153 -1.83 -10.97 -22.04
C SER A 153 -2.30 -11.01 -20.59
N ALA A 154 -3.42 -10.34 -20.33
CA ALA A 154 -4.09 -10.41 -19.04
C ALA A 154 -4.50 -11.86 -18.73
N HIS A 155 -4.49 -12.19 -17.45
CA HIS A 155 -4.93 -13.47 -16.95
C HIS A 155 -6.45 -13.46 -16.77
N SER A 156 -7.17 -14.48 -17.23
CA SER A 156 -8.63 -14.56 -17.08
C SER A 156 -9.07 -15.87 -16.44
N ILE A 157 -9.84 -15.77 -15.35
CA ILE A 157 -10.44 -16.90 -14.64
C ILE A 157 -11.90 -16.55 -14.32
N ASN A 158 -12.84 -17.43 -14.65
CA ASN A 158 -14.26 -17.27 -14.34
C ASN A 158 -14.90 -15.94 -14.79
N GLY A 159 -14.37 -15.34 -15.87
CA GLY A 159 -14.84 -14.04 -16.39
C GLY A 159 -14.12 -12.83 -15.78
N TRP A 160 -13.33 -13.02 -14.72
CA TRP A 160 -12.53 -11.97 -14.10
C TRP A 160 -11.18 -11.92 -14.80
N THR A 161 -10.74 -10.72 -15.16
CA THR A 161 -9.47 -10.52 -15.88
C THR A 161 -8.55 -9.67 -15.03
N THR A 162 -7.29 -10.05 -14.88
CA THR A 162 -6.28 -9.37 -14.05
C THR A 162 -4.94 -9.29 -14.80
N LEU A 163 -3.97 -8.49 -14.37
CA LEU A 163 -2.67 -8.44 -15.06
C LEU A 163 -1.87 -9.74 -14.86
N ILE A 164 -1.87 -10.28 -13.65
CA ILE A 164 -1.25 -11.55 -13.28
C ILE A 164 -2.25 -12.38 -12.46
N SER A 165 -2.04 -13.69 -12.33
CA SER A 165 -2.87 -14.50 -11.44
C SER A 165 -2.65 -14.13 -9.97
N GLU A 166 -3.70 -14.24 -9.15
CA GLU A 166 -3.61 -14.10 -7.69
C GLU A 166 -2.51 -15.00 -7.10
N SER A 167 -2.39 -16.25 -7.58
CA SER A 167 -1.33 -17.17 -7.17
C SER A 167 0.07 -16.66 -7.48
N LYS A 168 0.25 -15.95 -8.60
CA LYS A 168 1.54 -15.35 -8.97
C LYS A 168 1.82 -14.11 -8.12
N ALA A 169 0.81 -13.30 -7.85
CA ALA A 169 0.92 -12.17 -6.95
C ALA A 169 1.40 -12.62 -5.56
N LYS A 170 0.76 -13.66 -5.01
CA LYS A 170 1.15 -14.27 -3.73
C LYS A 170 2.60 -14.78 -3.73
N GLU A 171 3.00 -15.52 -4.77
CA GLU A 171 4.38 -16.01 -4.93
C GLU A 171 5.42 -14.86 -4.92
N ILE A 172 5.11 -13.76 -5.60
CA ILE A 172 5.98 -12.58 -5.67
C ILE A 172 6.09 -11.92 -4.29
N ILE A 173 4.96 -11.73 -3.59
CA ILE A 173 4.90 -11.09 -2.26
C ILE A 173 5.67 -11.93 -1.23
N GLU A 174 5.40 -13.24 -1.16
CA GLU A 174 6.09 -14.15 -0.23
C GLU A 174 7.61 -14.15 -0.42
N ARG A 175 8.09 -13.92 -1.65
CA ARG A 175 9.51 -13.90 -1.96
C ARG A 175 10.18 -12.55 -1.65
N LEU A 176 9.52 -11.43 -1.98
CA LEU A 176 10.17 -10.11 -2.00
C LEU A 176 9.71 -9.16 -0.89
N ALA A 177 8.54 -9.38 -0.30
CA ALA A 177 8.02 -8.62 0.82
C ALA A 177 7.39 -9.53 1.91
N PRO A 178 8.10 -10.57 2.38
CA PRO A 178 7.53 -11.53 3.33
C PRO A 178 7.21 -10.88 4.67
N MET A 179 6.00 -11.12 5.18
CA MET A 179 5.59 -10.71 6.52
C MET A 179 5.21 -11.93 7.37
N LYS A 180 5.95 -12.17 8.46
CA LYS A 180 5.72 -13.35 9.33
C LYS A 180 4.39 -13.33 10.08
N ARG A 181 3.80 -12.15 10.22
CA ARG A 181 2.54 -11.91 10.93
C ARG A 181 1.46 -11.40 9.98
N GLU A 182 1.62 -11.64 8.68
CA GLU A 182 0.60 -11.29 7.68
C GLU A 182 -0.74 -11.89 8.11
N ASP A 183 -1.81 -11.09 8.02
CA ASP A 183 -3.17 -11.41 8.47
C ASP A 183 -3.34 -11.65 9.98
N ALA A 184 -2.30 -11.39 10.80
CA ALA A 184 -2.44 -11.45 12.25
C ALA A 184 -3.27 -10.26 12.74
N ILE A 185 -4.42 -10.57 13.34
CA ILE A 185 -5.33 -9.58 13.91
C ILE A 185 -4.97 -9.33 15.38
N PHE A 186 -5.01 -8.06 15.80
CA PHE A 186 -4.84 -7.65 17.19
C PHE A 186 -5.81 -6.53 17.57
N GLU A 187 -6.10 -6.40 18.86
CA GLU A 187 -6.93 -5.29 19.34
C GLU A 187 -6.12 -4.00 19.45
N TRP A 188 -6.53 -2.95 18.76
CA TRP A 188 -5.90 -1.62 18.80
C TRP A 188 -6.72 -0.59 19.59
N ARG A 189 -8.01 -0.87 19.87
CA ARG A 189 -8.90 -0.06 20.71
C ARG A 189 -9.65 -0.90 21.76
N GLY A 190 -10.19 -0.27 22.81
CA GLY A 190 -11.20 -0.84 23.70
C GLY A 190 -11.44 -0.11 25.01
#